data_AF-A0A0L9V007-F1
#
_entry.id   AF-A0A0L9V007-F1
#
_cell.length_a   1.000
_cell.length_b   1.000
_cell.length_c   1.000
_cell.angle_alpha   90.00
_cell.angle_beta   90.00
_cell.angle_gamma   90.00
#
_symmetry.space_group_name_H-M   'P 1'
#
loop_
_entity.id
_entity.type
_entity.pdbx_description
1 polymer ?
#
loop_
_entity_poly.entity_id
_entity_poly.type
_entity_poly.pdbx_seq_one_letter_code
_entity_poly.pdbx_strand_id
1 'polypeptide(L)'
;MGKKDNETFKEYAQRWRELVAQVEPPLFDREMVEMFVNTLQPPFYEHMVGNVSVNFADVIIIGERIEIGLKNGKIAYGPRLQTTKTPVSIRERRRKGRCMQPR
;
A
#
# COMPACT_ATOMS: atom_id res chain seq x y z
N MET A 1 18.01 5.41 1.85
CA MET A 1 17.77 4.01 2.28
C MET A 1 16.47 3.54 1.66
N GLY A 2 16.47 2.46 0.86
CA GLY A 2 15.23 1.94 0.26
C GLY A 2 14.68 0.72 1.00
N LYS A 3 13.40 0.43 0.76
CA LYS A 3 12.77 -0.84 1.13
C LYS A 3 13.33 -1.97 0.25
N LYS A 4 13.66 -3.11 0.86
CA LYS A 4 14.09 -4.36 0.22
C LYS A 4 12.87 -5.18 -0.25
N ASP A 5 13.08 -6.05 -1.22
CA ASP A 5 11.99 -6.87 -1.79
C ASP A 5 11.48 -7.95 -0.82
N ASN A 6 12.36 -8.43 0.07
CA ASN A 6 12.08 -9.50 1.02
C ASN A 6 11.66 -9.02 2.42
N GLU A 7 11.62 -7.71 2.67
CA GLU A 7 11.13 -7.16 3.93
C GLU A 7 9.69 -6.65 3.76
N THR A 8 8.90 -6.71 4.81
CA THR A 8 7.59 -6.06 4.89
C THR A 8 7.74 -4.55 5.06
N PHE A 9 6.70 -3.80 4.72
CA PHE A 9 6.69 -2.35 4.95
C PHE A 9 6.99 -1.98 6.41
N LYS A 10 6.45 -2.75 7.36
CA LYS A 10 6.65 -2.52 8.79
C LYS A 10 8.10 -2.75 9.23
N GLU A 11 8.73 -3.83 8.76
CA GLU A 11 10.14 -4.10 9.05
C GLU A 11 11.05 -3.01 8.47
N TYR A 12 10.76 -2.56 7.25
CA TYR A 12 11.45 -1.42 6.65
C TYR A 12 11.34 -0.16 7.50
N ALA A 13 10.13 0.18 7.93
CA ALA A 13 9.88 1.35 8.76
C ALA A 13 10.59 1.30 10.10
N GLN A 14 10.61 0.13 10.73
CA GLN A 14 11.34 -0.08 11.98
C GLN A 14 12.84 0.14 11.77
N ARG A 15 13.43 -0.49 10.74
CA ARG A 15 14.84 -0.34 10.39
C ARG A 15 15.21 1.11 10.06
N TRP A 16 14.32 1.81 9.37
CA TRP A 16 14.50 3.23 9.08
C TRP A 16 14.47 4.08 10.36
N ARG A 17 13.52 3.80 11.26
CA ARG A 17 13.42 4.48 12.57
C ARG A 17 14.68 4.30 13.41
N GLU A 18 15.21 3.07 13.47
CA GLU A 18 16.44 2.76 14.20
C GLU A 18 17.67 3.50 13.66
N LEU A 19 17.68 3.83 12.36
CA LEU A 19 18.72 4.69 11.79
C LEU A 19 18.54 6.15 12.18
N VAL A 20 17.34 6.69 12.02
CA VAL A 20 17.13 8.11 12.33
C VAL A 20 17.16 8.39 13.83
N ALA A 21 16.95 7.38 14.68
CA ALA A 21 17.14 7.51 16.12
C ALA A 21 18.59 7.83 16.52
N GLN A 22 19.56 7.67 15.62
CA GLN A 22 20.98 7.95 15.85
C GLN A 22 21.36 9.41 15.51
N VAL A 23 20.44 10.22 14.96
CA VAL A 23 20.74 11.61 14.60
C VAL A 23 20.50 12.54 15.79
N GLU A 24 21.38 13.54 15.95
CA GLU A 24 21.25 14.59 16.97
C GLU A 24 21.22 15.96 16.29
N PRO A 25 20.23 16.81 16.60
CA PRO A 25 19.11 16.60 17.52
C PRO A 25 18.05 15.60 16.99
N PRO A 26 17.23 14.99 17.87
CA PRO A 26 16.12 14.14 17.46
C PRO A 26 15.14 14.89 16.56
N LEU A 27 14.61 14.18 15.56
CA LEU A 27 13.66 14.73 14.60
C LEU A 27 12.27 14.87 15.20
N PHE A 28 11.54 15.89 14.78
CA PHE A 28 10.11 15.99 15.08
C PHE A 28 9.30 15.02 14.22
N ASP A 29 8.09 14.64 14.67
CA ASP A 29 7.24 13.69 13.94
C ASP A 29 6.99 14.08 12.48
N ARG A 30 6.79 15.37 12.22
CA ARG A 30 6.60 15.90 10.85
C ARG A 30 7.83 15.65 9.97
N GLU A 31 9.03 15.92 10.50
CA GLU A 31 10.28 15.71 9.77
C GLU A 31 10.57 14.22 9.58
N MET A 32 10.25 13.40 10.58
CA MET A 32 10.33 11.95 10.49
C MET A 32 9.44 11.42 9.36
N VAL A 33 8.18 11.86 9.31
CA VAL A 33 7.25 11.46 8.25
C VAL A 33 7.74 11.91 6.89
N GLU A 34 8.13 13.18 6.75
CA GLU A 34 8.57 13.75 5.48
C GLU A 34 9.78 13.01 4.93
N MET A 35 10.81 12.80 5.75
CA MET A 35 12.00 12.06 5.32
C MET A 35 11.71 10.59 5.05
N PHE A 36 10.84 9.95 5.83
CA PHE A 36 10.45 8.55 5.59
C PHE A 36 9.73 8.40 4.26
N VAL A 37 8.74 9.25 3.97
CA VAL A 37 7.98 9.22 2.71
C VAL A 37 8.92 9.42 1.52
N ASN A 38 9.89 10.32 1.61
CA ASN A 38 10.89 10.55 0.56
C ASN A 38 11.81 9.35 0.29
N THR A 39 11.88 8.38 1.20
CA THR A 39 12.68 7.15 1.01
C THR A 39 11.91 5.98 0.40
N LEU A 40 10.59 6.15 0.18
CA LEU A 40 9.74 5.13 -0.40
C LEU A 40 9.95 5.00 -1.91
N GLN A 41 9.79 3.77 -2.41
CA GLN A 41 9.77 3.52 -3.84
C GLN A 41 8.53 4.16 -4.49
N PRO A 42 8.57 4.51 -5.79
CA PRO A 42 7.50 5.26 -6.46
C PRO A 42 6.07 4.73 -6.24
N PRO A 43 5.80 3.41 -6.31
CA PRO A 43 4.46 2.88 -6.06
C PRO A 43 3.95 3.19 -4.65
N PHE A 44 4.82 3.14 -3.64
CA PHE A 44 4.42 3.47 -2.27
C PHE A 44 4.25 4.98 -2.10
N TYR A 45 5.18 5.77 -2.64
CA TYR A 45 5.13 7.23 -2.57
C TYR A 45 3.84 7.79 -3.17
N GLU A 46 3.47 7.37 -4.39
CA GLU A 46 2.26 7.86 -5.09
C GLU A 46 0.97 7.58 -4.32
N HIS A 47 0.85 6.40 -3.70
CA HIS A 47 -0.34 6.05 -2.90
C HIS A 47 -0.31 6.68 -1.50
N MET A 48 0.88 6.96 -0.97
CA MET A 48 1.07 7.53 0.35
C MET A 48 0.89 9.04 0.41
N VAL A 49 1.38 9.80 -0.59
CA VAL A 49 1.25 11.28 -0.61
C VAL A 49 -0.21 11.73 -0.57
N GLY A 50 -1.13 10.96 -1.15
CA GLY A 50 -2.56 11.23 -1.08
C GLY A 50 -3.23 10.91 0.26
N ASN A 51 -2.54 10.24 1.18
CA ASN A 51 -3.07 9.76 2.46
C ASN A 51 -2.15 10.08 3.66
N VAL A 52 -1.10 10.89 3.46
CA VAL A 52 -0.06 11.07 4.47
C VAL A 52 -0.62 11.69 5.75
N SER A 53 -0.21 11.15 6.91
CA SER A 53 -0.55 11.65 8.24
C SER A 53 0.71 12.22 8.90
N VAL A 54 0.55 13.18 9.82
CA VAL A 54 1.66 13.76 10.61
C VAL A 54 2.22 12.73 11.60
N ASN A 55 1.41 11.75 12.00
CA ASN A 55 1.82 10.73 12.96
C ASN A 55 2.49 9.54 12.26
N PHE A 56 3.71 9.20 12.66
CA PHE A 56 4.46 8.12 12.02
C PHE A 56 3.75 6.77 12.15
N ALA A 57 3.03 6.50 13.25
CA ALA A 57 2.30 5.25 13.41
C ALA A 57 1.20 5.07 12.34
N ASP A 58 0.50 6.15 11.98
CA ASP A 58 -0.53 6.12 10.94
C ASP A 58 0.09 5.85 9.57
N VAL A 59 1.26 6.43 9.31
CA VAL A 59 2.03 6.19 8.08
C VAL A 59 2.36 4.70 7.92
N ILE A 60 2.65 4.00 9.02
CA ILE A 60 2.90 2.54 8.97
C ILE A 60 1.63 1.79 8.59
N ILE A 61 0.50 2.12 9.22
CA ILE A 61 -0.79 1.49 8.93
C ILE A 61 -1.18 1.71 7.46
N ILE A 62 -0.98 2.92 6.93
CA ILE A 62 -1.25 3.25 5.52
C ILE A 62 -0.33 2.45 4.60
N GLY A 63 0.97 2.39 4.91
CA GLY A 63 1.94 1.65 4.12
C GLY A 63 1.69 0.14 4.09
N GLU A 64 1.28 -0.45 5.22
CA GLU A 64 0.84 -1.86 5.28
C GLU A 64 -0.39 -2.10 4.38
N ARG A 65 -1.37 -1.18 4.38
CA ARG A 65 -2.54 -1.27 3.50
C ARG A 65 -2.17 -1.17 2.02
N ILE A 66 -1.23 -0.28 1.68
CA ILE A 66 -0.70 -0.16 0.31
C ILE A 66 -0.02 -1.46 -0.09
N GLU A 67 0.86 -2.02 0.76
CA GLU A 67 1.54 -3.28 0.49
C GLU A 67 0.56 -4.43 0.23
N ILE A 68 -0.48 -4.56 1.07
CA ILE A 68 -1.56 -5.55 0.89
C ILE A 68 -2.32 -5.30 -0.41
N GLY A 69 -2.61 -4.05 -0.75
CA GLY A 69 -3.31 -3.67 -1.98
C GLY A 69 -2.50 -4.01 -3.25
N LEU A 70 -1.19 -3.76 -3.22
CA LEU A 70 -0.27 -4.10 -4.30
C LEU A 70 -0.13 -5.62 -4.46
N LYS A 71 0.09 -6.36 -3.35
CA LYS A 71 0.18 -7.83 -3.36
C LYS A 71 -1.09 -8.50 -3.89
N ASN A 72 -2.26 -7.91 -3.61
CA ASN A 72 -3.55 -8.42 -4.05
C ASN A 72 -3.98 -7.92 -5.45
N GLY A 73 -3.17 -7.09 -6.13
CA GLY A 73 -3.53 -6.47 -7.40
C GLY A 73 -4.74 -5.52 -7.34
N LYS A 74 -5.13 -5.09 -6.14
CA LYS A 74 -6.22 -4.11 -5.92
C LYS A 74 -5.76 -2.68 -6.18
N ILE A 75 -4.45 -2.47 -6.13
CA ILE A 75 -3.78 -1.20 -6.36
C ILE A 75 -2.75 -1.43 -7.47
N ALA A 76 -2.70 -0.53 -8.46
CA ALA A 76 -1.77 -0.64 -9.58
C ALA A 76 -0.34 -0.22 -9.18
N TYR A 77 0.65 -0.90 -9.76
CA TYR A 77 2.05 -0.51 -9.75
C TYR A 77 2.24 0.60 -10.80
N GLY A 78 2.03 1.85 -10.40
CA GLY A 78 2.18 3.02 -11.27
C GLY A 78 1.12 4.08 -11.04
N PRO A 79 1.28 5.26 -11.69
CA PRO A 79 0.42 6.40 -11.46
C PRO A 79 -1.03 6.02 -11.75
N ARG A 80 -1.94 6.48 -10.88
CA ARG A 80 -3.39 6.38 -11.11
C ARG A 80 -3.72 7.08 -12.43
N LEU A 81 -3.77 6.34 -13.52
CA LEU A 81 -4.63 6.69 -14.63
C LEU A 81 -6.05 6.60 -14.06
N GLN A 82 -6.65 7.75 -13.75
CA GLN A 82 -8.04 7.83 -13.29
C GLN A 82 -8.96 7.41 -14.44
N THR A 83 -9.04 6.12 -14.72
CA THR A 83 -10.12 5.59 -15.53
C THR A 83 -11.28 5.34 -14.58
N THR A 84 -12.19 6.29 -14.52
CA THR A 84 -13.54 6.09 -13.99
C THR A 84 -14.12 4.82 -14.61
N LYS A 85 -14.32 3.76 -13.81
CA LYS A 85 -15.28 2.65 -14.03
C LYS A 85 -15.22 1.66 -12.87
N THR A 86 -16.18 1.76 -11.96
CA THR A 86 -16.77 0.60 -11.26
C THR A 86 -18.11 0.27 -11.96
N PRO A 87 -18.74 -0.92 -11.79
CA PRO A 87 -18.52 -1.91 -10.73
C PRO A 87 -18.46 -3.41 -11.14
N VAL A 88 -17.91 -4.20 -10.20
CA VAL A 88 -18.35 -5.53 -9.73
C VAL A 88 -18.60 -6.63 -10.77
N SER A 89 -17.64 -7.56 -10.90
CA SER A 89 -17.90 -8.90 -11.45
C SER A 89 -18.67 -9.74 -10.41
N ILE A 90 -19.98 -9.84 -10.61
CA ILE A 90 -20.84 -10.82 -9.95
C ILE A 90 -20.38 -12.21 -10.39
N ARG A 91 -19.92 -12.99 -9.41
CA ARG A 91 -19.51 -14.39 -9.53
C ARG A 91 -20.73 -15.24 -9.93
N GLU A 92 -20.86 -15.60 -11.21
CA GLU A 92 -21.92 -16.50 -11.69
C GLU A 92 -21.77 -17.90 -11.05
N ARG A 93 -22.64 -18.20 -10.09
CA ARG A 93 -22.86 -19.56 -9.60
C ARG A 93 -23.59 -20.36 -10.68
N ARG A 94 -22.85 -21.09 -11.51
CA ARG A 94 -23.40 -22.10 -12.42
C ARG A 94 -23.98 -23.28 -11.62
N ARG A 95 -25.29 -23.24 -11.31
CA ARG A 95 -26.05 -24.44 -10.92
C ARG A 95 -26.32 -25.25 -12.20
N LYS A 96 -25.62 -26.38 -12.37
CA LYS A 96 -25.97 -27.40 -13.36
C LYS A 96 -27.31 -28.03 -12.96
N GLY A 97 -28.38 -27.69 -13.68
CA GLY A 97 -29.72 -28.27 -13.52
C GLY A 97 -30.19 -28.91 -14.82
N ARG A 98 -30.02 -30.25 -14.88
CA ARG A 98 -30.75 -31.29 -15.63
C ARG A 98 -31.41 -30.96 -16.98
N CYS A 99 -30.99 -31.76 -17.97
CA CYS A 99 -31.68 -32.01 -19.24
C CYS A 99 -33.16 -32.36 -19.04
N MET A 100 -34.02 -31.77 -19.86
CA MET A 100 -35.32 -32.28 -20.25
C MET A 100 -35.54 -31.90 -21.71
N GLN A 101 -35.56 -32.87 -22.60
CA GLN A 101 -36.33 -32.81 -23.84
C GLN A 101 -37.23 -34.05 -23.85
N PRO A 102 -38.50 -33.88 -24.20
CA PRO A 102 -39.04 -34.75 -25.24
C PRO A 102 -39.85 -34.01 -26.30
N ARG A 103 -39.88 -34.60 -27.48
CA ARG A 103 -40.87 -34.34 -28.54
C ARG A 103 -42.25 -34.83 -28.12
#